data_AF-A0A660MYZ2-F1
#
_entry.id   AF-A0A660MYZ2-F1
#
_cell.length_a   1.000
_cell.length_b   1.000
_cell.length_c   1.000
_cell.angle_alpha   90.00
_cell.angle_beta   90.00
_cell.angle_gamma   90.00
#
_symmetry.space_group_name_H-M   'P 1'
#
loop_
_entity.id
_entity.type
_entity.pdbx_description
1 polymer ?
#
loop_
_entity_poly.entity_id
_entity_poly.type
_entity_poly.pdbx_seq_one_letter_code
_entity_poly.pdbx_strand_id
1 'polypeptide(L)' 'MITPTPRSQHWQLAPDGAGITQGTDDIDLCIRHILSTRKGSDVLRPDFGSNHFDY' A
#
# COMPACT_ATOMS: atom_id res chain seq x y z
N MET A 1 2.99 21.84 11.33
CA MET A 1 2.49 20.81 10.38
C MET A 1 1.23 20.22 10.98
N ILE A 2 0.11 20.22 10.24
CA ILE A 2 -1.15 19.62 10.70
C ILE A 2 -1.10 18.14 10.34
N THR A 3 -1.17 17.26 11.34
CA THR A 3 -1.29 15.82 11.10
C THR A 3 -2.74 15.52 10.71
N PRO A 4 -3.03 15.07 9.48
CA PRO A 4 -4.39 14.75 9.07
C PRO A 4 -4.96 13.60 9.93
N THR A 5 -6.20 13.75 10.40
CA THR A 5 -6.90 12.67 11.09
C THR A 5 -7.25 11.56 10.09
N PRO A 6 -6.87 10.29 10.36
CA PRO A 6 -7.23 9.16 9.52
C PRO A 6 -8.74 9.02 9.36
N ARG A 7 -9.24 8.97 8.12
CA ARG A 7 -10.65 8.66 7.81
C ARG A 7 -10.96 7.17 7.90
N SER A 8 -9.95 6.31 7.74
CA SER A 8 -10.04 4.86 7.79
C SER A 8 -9.14 4.33 8.90
N GLN A 9 -9.51 3.18 9.47
CA GLN A 9 -8.67 2.47 10.45
C GLN A 9 -7.37 1.94 9.81
N HIS A 10 -7.42 1.59 8.52
CA HIS A 10 -6.31 1.00 7.79
C HIS A 10 -5.70 2.01 6.83
N TRP A 11 -5.15 3.10 7.38
CA TRP A 11 -4.49 4.13 6.59
C TRP A 11 -3.08 3.67 6.16
N GLN A 12 -2.60 4.25 5.07
CA GLN A 12 -1.24 4.08 4.56
C GLN A 12 -0.49 5.40 4.51
N LEU A 13 0.84 5.35 4.52
CA LEU A 13 1.70 6.52 4.32
C LEU A 13 1.63 6.99 2.87
N ALA A 14 1.70 8.31 2.67
CA ALA A 14 1.85 8.90 1.36
C ALA A 14 3.23 8.55 0.78
N PRO A 15 3.32 8.12 -0.51
CA PRO A 15 4.60 7.71 -1.11
C PRO A 15 5.68 8.80 -1.12
N ASP A 16 5.26 10.07 -1.13
CA ASP A 16 6.12 11.25 -1.10
C ASP A 16 6.50 11.70 0.33
N GLY A 17 6.01 10.99 1.35
CA GLY A 17 6.22 11.34 2.76
C GLY A 17 5.37 12.52 3.24
N ALA A 18 4.41 13.01 2.46
CA ALA A 18 3.57 14.16 2.81
C ALA A 18 2.44 13.84 3.83
N GLY A 19 2.53 12.72 4.54
CA GLY A 19 1.58 12.31 5.57
C GLY A 19 0.93 10.96 5.26
N ILE A 20 -0.41 10.92 5.25
CA ILE A 20 -1.18 9.70 5.01
C ILE A 20 -2.00 9.84 3.73
N THR A 21 -2.06 8.75 2.96
CA THR A 21 -2.97 8.63 1.81
C THR A 21 -4.37 8.30 2.31
N GLN A 22 -5.42 8.84 1.68
CA GLN A 22 -6.80 8.59 2.09
C GLN A 22 -7.76 8.53 0.90
N GLY A 23 -8.89 7.84 1.08
CA GLY A 23 -9.97 7.82 0.09
C GLY A 23 -9.58 7.05 -1.17
N THR A 24 -9.87 7.61 -2.35
CA THR A 24 -9.55 6.97 -3.65
C THR A 24 -8.07 6.71 -3.83
N ASP A 25 -7.23 7.62 -3.34
CA ASP A 25 -5.78 7.51 -3.48
C ASP A 25 -5.23 6.34 -2.65
N ASP A 26 -5.89 6.00 -1.54
CA ASP A 26 -5.49 4.88 -0.68
C ASP A 26 -5.80 3.54 -1.35
N ILE A 27 -6.92 3.48 -2.09
CA ILE A 27 -7.29 2.33 -2.91
C ILE A 27 -6.30 2.15 -4.07
N ASP A 28 -5.97 3.22 -4.79
CA ASP A 28 -4.97 3.19 -5.86
C ASP A 28 -3.59 2.75 -5.33
N LEU A 29 -3.16 3.28 -4.18
CA LEU A 29 -1.91 2.89 -3.53
C LEU A 29 -1.92 1.41 -3.12
N CYS A 30 -3.00 0.92 -2.52
CA CYS A 30 -3.18 -0.50 -2.20
C CYS A 30 -2.98 -1.39 -3.43
N ILE A 31 -3.62 -1.04 -4.55
CA ILE A 31 -3.54 -1.80 -5.80
C ILE A 31 -2.11 -1.78 -6.33
N ARG A 32 -1.47 -0.61 -6.37
CA ARG A 32 -0.07 -0.47 -6.80
C ARG A 32 0.85 -1.33 -5.95
N HIS A 33 0.72 -1.32 -4.63
CA HIS A 33 1.53 -2.14 -3.73
C HIS A 33 1.37 -3.64 -4.01
N ILE A 34 0.15 -4.15 -4.19
CA ILE A 34 -0.07 -5.57 -4.49
C ILE A 34 0.55 -5.94 -5.84
N LEU A 35 0.36 -5.11 -6.86
CA LEU A 35 0.87 -5.39 -8.21
C LEU A 35 2.38 -5.19 -8.33
N SER A 36 2.98 -4.32 -7.52
CA SER A 36 4.43 -4.07 -7.52
C SER A 36 5.22 -5.02 -6.62
N THR A 37 4.55 -5.87 -5.85
CA THR A 37 5.20 -6.80 -4.92
C THR A 37 5.11 -8.22 -5.46
N ARG A 38 6.25 -8.84 -5.75
CA ARG A 38 6.29 -10.26 -6.15
C ARG A 38 5.84 -11.13 -4.97
N LYS A 39 4.93 -12.08 -5.22
CA LYS A 39 4.44 -12.96 -4.16
C LYS A 39 5.60 -13.69 -3.47
N GLY A 40 5.59 -13.71 -2.15
CA GLY A 40 6.61 -14.39 -1.34
C GLY A 40 7.92 -13.62 -1.17
N SER A 41 8.04 -12.40 -1.70
CA SER A 41 9.23 -11.57 -1.49
C SER A 41 9.34 -11.03 -0.07
N ASP A 42 8.21 -10.88 0.64
CA ASP A 42 8.18 -10.55 2.06
C ASP A 42 8.26 -11.85 2.88
N VAL A 43 9.41 -12.06 3.53
CA VAL A 43 9.70 -13.27 4.32
C VAL A 43 8.72 -13.46 5.48
N LEU A 44 8.19 -12.37 6.04
CA LEU A 44 7.23 -12.44 7.15
C LEU A 44 5.79 -12.61 6.66
N ARG A 45 5.52 -12.37 5.37
CA ARG A 45 4.20 -12.49 4.73
C ARG A 45 4.33 -13.22 3.39
N PRO A 46 4.63 -14.54 3.42
CA PRO A 46 4.91 -15.31 2.19
C PRO A 46 3.74 -15.34 1.21
N ASP A 47 2.50 -15.15 1.68
CA ASP A 47 1.31 -15.10 0.82
C ASP A 47 1.01 -13.71 0.25
N PHE A 48 1.69 -12.65 0.69
CA PHE A 48 1.47 -11.29 0.22
C PHE A 48 2.14 -11.05 -1.14
N GLY A 49 1.52 -10.20 -1.96
CA GLY A 49 1.99 -9.82 -3.30
C GLY A 49 1.22 -10.53 -4.41
N SER A 50 1.76 -10.45 -5.62
CA SER A 50 1.14 -10.97 -6.84
C SER A 50 2.08 -11.90 -7.61
N ASN A 51 1.49 -12.92 -8.26
CA ASN A 51 2.18 -13.80 -9.20
C ASN A 51 2.19 -13.24 -10.63
N HIS A 52 1.69 -12.01 -10.86
CA HIS A 52 1.60 -11.46 -12.22
C HIS A 52 2.97 -11.35 -12.91
N PHE A 53 4.05 -11.26 -12.14
CA PHE A 53 5.43 -11.22 -12.63
C PHE A 53 5.90 -12.52 -13.31
N ASP A 54 5.13 -13.60 -13.22
CA ASP A 54 5.48 -14.91 -13.77
C ASP A 54 4.87 -15.16 -15.16
N TYR A 55 4.13 -14.18 -15.69
CA TYR A 55 3.60 -14.15 -17.06
C TYR A 55 4.47 -13.29 -17.97
#